data_AF-A0A9E3VKI7-F1
#
_entry.id   AF-A0A9E3VKI7-F1
#
_cell.length_a   1.000
_cell.length_b   1.000
_cell.length_c   1.000
_cell.angle_alpha   90.00
_cell.angle_beta   90.00
_cell.angle_gamma   90.00
#
_symmetry.space_group_name_H-M   'P 1'
#
loop_
_entity.id
_entity.type
_entity.pdbx_description
1 polymer ?
#
loop_
_entity_poly.entity_id
_entity_poly.type
_entity_poly.pdbx_seq_one_letter_code
_entity_poly.pdbx_strand_id
1 'polypeptide(L)'
;MEKSQIHSFDKTIASITAISACLWIGCTFVRYLISYDVFVPGTTTLRDIPQEILLNTIRLSTNLFTFCITFYSVLVLGGTVLALRLRHLFKKNGFYFMASVLLFITVPFEVYLGILDKQLFTMFPDRFSILLQAPNTAIQLFIQRFTTQSIFGILSLLNIVTGITFLLWQPLTHKD
;
A
#
# COMPACT_ATOMS: atom_id res chain seq x y z
N MET A 1 9.08 -26.84 28.17
CA MET A 1 8.87 -25.46 27.69
C MET A 1 10.04 -25.09 26.78
N GLU A 2 9.86 -25.27 25.48
CA GLU A 2 10.88 -24.94 24.49
C GLU A 2 10.80 -23.43 24.22
N LYS A 3 11.84 -22.68 24.62
CA LYS A 3 12.02 -21.29 24.21
C LYS A 3 12.07 -21.30 22.68
N SER A 4 10.99 -20.88 22.02
CA SER A 4 11.06 -20.51 20.60
C SER A 4 12.00 -19.30 20.54
N GLN A 5 13.29 -19.58 20.33
CA GLN A 5 14.32 -18.55 20.18
C GLN A 5 14.05 -17.87 18.85
N ILE A 6 13.38 -16.72 18.89
CA ILE A 6 13.28 -15.83 17.72
C ILE A 6 14.72 -15.47 17.33
N HIS A 7 15.16 -15.94 16.17
CA HIS A 7 16.53 -15.78 15.72
C HIS A 7 16.79 -14.30 15.35
N SER A 8 18.05 -13.85 15.43
CA SER A 8 18.43 -12.48 15.03
C SER A 8 17.97 -12.14 13.61
N PHE A 9 17.92 -13.14 12.73
CA PHE A 9 17.43 -13.01 11.36
C PHE A 9 15.95 -12.62 11.29
N ASP A 10 15.09 -13.21 12.12
CA ASP A 10 13.65 -12.91 12.13
C ASP A 10 13.40 -11.47 12.55
N LYS A 11 14.21 -10.94 13.49
CA LYS A 11 14.16 -9.55 13.93
C LYS A 11 14.56 -8.57 12.83
N THR A 12 15.60 -8.91 12.06
CA THR A 12 16.02 -8.10 10.91
C THR A 12 14.93 -8.03 9.84
N ILE A 13 14.32 -9.17 9.49
CA ILE A 13 13.22 -9.19 8.52
C ILE A 13 12.01 -8.43 9.05
N ALA A 14 11.64 -8.60 10.32
CA ALA A 14 10.56 -7.85 10.94
C ALA A 14 10.79 -6.34 10.88
N SER A 15 12.02 -5.89 11.11
CA SER A 15 12.40 -4.47 11.02
C SER A 15 12.28 -3.94 9.59
N ILE A 16 12.80 -4.68 8.59
CA ILE A 16 12.69 -4.29 7.17
C ILE A 16 11.22 -4.24 6.74
N THR A 17 10.42 -5.22 7.18
CA THR A 17 8.99 -5.30 6.88
C THR A 17 8.24 -4.12 7.48
N ALA A 18 8.53 -3.78 8.74
CA ALA A 18 7.93 -2.61 9.40
C ALA A 18 8.30 -1.29 8.73
N ILE A 19 9.58 -1.08 8.40
CA ILE A 19 10.04 0.12 7.69
C ILE A 19 9.33 0.23 6.32
N SER A 20 9.28 -0.88 5.58
CA SER A 20 8.63 -0.93 4.27
C SER A 20 7.14 -0.62 4.36
N ALA A 21 6.47 -1.09 5.42
CA ALA A 21 5.07 -0.78 5.66
C ALA A 21 4.84 0.71 5.99
N CYS A 22 5.70 1.31 6.83
CA CYS A 22 5.65 2.75 7.09
C CYS A 22 5.86 3.58 5.82
N LEU A 23 6.83 3.19 4.98
CA LEU A 23 7.10 3.86 3.70
C LEU A 23 5.95 3.70 2.71
N TRP A 24 5.34 2.52 2.66
CA TRP A 24 4.15 2.27 1.84
C TRP A 24 2.95 3.13 2.29
N ILE A 25 2.68 3.21 3.61
CA ILE A 25 1.63 4.08 4.17
C ILE A 25 1.92 5.55 3.80
N GLY A 26 3.15 6.02 4.04
CA GLY A 26 3.54 7.40 3.74
C GLY A 26 3.40 7.75 2.27
N CYS A 27 3.88 6.89 1.38
CA CYS A 27 3.73 7.05 -0.07
C CYS A 27 2.25 7.11 -0.49
N THR A 28 1.43 6.20 0.05
CA THR A 28 -0.01 6.13 -0.24
C THR A 28 -0.73 7.39 0.24
N PHE A 29 -0.35 7.93 1.38
CA PHE A 29 -0.90 9.16 1.94
C PHE A 29 -0.53 10.38 1.10
N VAL A 30 0.75 10.58 0.76
CA VAL A 30 1.19 11.69 -0.10
C VAL A 30 0.50 11.61 -1.47
N ARG A 31 0.38 10.40 -2.02
CA ARG A 31 -0.32 10.18 -3.28
C ARG A 31 -1.80 10.53 -3.19
N TYR A 32 -2.46 10.20 -2.08
CA TYR A 32 -3.86 10.57 -1.84
C TYR A 32 -4.03 12.10 -1.79
N LEU A 33 -3.13 12.81 -1.09
CA LEU A 33 -3.15 14.27 -1.02
C LEU A 33 -3.01 14.92 -2.40
N ILE A 34 -2.02 14.48 -3.19
CA ILE A 34 -1.81 14.97 -4.55
C ILE A 34 -3.03 14.68 -5.42
N SER A 35 -3.59 13.48 -5.33
CA SER A 35 -4.75 13.08 -6.12
C SER A 35 -6.03 13.79 -5.68
N TYR A 36 -6.17 14.19 -4.42
CA TYR A 36 -7.37 14.86 -3.92
C TYR A 36 -7.50 16.31 -4.40
N ASP A 37 -6.38 16.97 -4.70
CA ASP A 37 -6.34 18.39 -5.07
C ASP A 37 -7.13 18.72 -6.36
N VAL A 38 -7.30 17.73 -7.25
CA VAL A 38 -8.05 17.89 -8.51
C VAL A 38 -9.55 17.70 -8.36
N PHE A 39 -10.03 17.27 -7.19
CA PHE A 39 -11.45 17.06 -6.92
C PHE A 39 -12.07 18.24 -6.18
N VAL A 40 -13.39 18.40 -6.32
CA VAL A 40 -14.16 19.29 -5.44
C VAL A 40 -14.20 18.64 -4.04
N PRO A 41 -13.87 19.38 -2.97
CA PRO A 41 -13.79 18.81 -1.63
C PRO A 41 -15.06 18.04 -1.22
N GLY A 42 -14.88 16.84 -0.68
CA GLY A 42 -15.99 15.98 -0.26
C GLY A 42 -16.71 15.25 -1.40
N THR A 43 -16.21 15.33 -2.64
CA THR A 43 -16.81 14.69 -3.80
C THR A 43 -15.77 13.95 -4.64
N THR A 44 -16.24 13.18 -5.62
CA THR A 44 -15.41 12.57 -6.67
C THR A 44 -15.54 13.29 -8.01
N THR A 45 -16.10 14.51 -8.01
CA THR A 45 -16.23 15.34 -9.21
C THR A 45 -14.96 16.18 -9.38
N LEU A 46 -14.46 16.25 -10.61
CA LEU A 46 -13.28 17.07 -10.92
C LEU A 46 -13.63 18.55 -10.78
N ARG A 47 -12.69 19.32 -10.25
CA ARG A 47 -12.76 20.79 -10.27
C ARG A 47 -12.54 21.30 -11.69
N ASP A 48 -13.10 22.46 -12.00
CA ASP A 48 -12.77 23.20 -13.22
C ASP A 48 -11.35 23.78 -13.10
N ILE A 49 -10.36 23.01 -13.56
CA ILE A 49 -8.95 23.38 -13.56
C ILE A 49 -8.36 23.24 -14.96
N PRO A 50 -7.33 24.03 -15.30
CA PRO A 50 -6.61 23.87 -16.56
C PRO A 50 -6.16 22.42 -16.78
N GLN A 51 -6.40 21.91 -17.99
CA GLN A 51 -6.10 20.53 -18.34
C GLN A 51 -4.62 20.18 -18.10
N GLU A 52 -3.70 21.11 -18.33
CA GLU A 52 -2.27 20.91 -18.06
C GLU A 52 -1.99 20.62 -16.58
N ILE A 53 -2.67 21.31 -15.67
CA ILE A 53 -2.54 21.09 -14.22
C ILE A 53 -3.08 19.70 -13.86
N LEU A 54 -4.25 19.35 -14.38
CA LEU A 54 -4.86 18.02 -14.16
C LEU A 54 -3.93 16.90 -14.62
N LEU A 55 -3.42 16.97 -15.85
CA LEU A 55 -2.54 15.95 -16.42
C LEU A 55 -1.21 15.87 -15.67
N ASN A 56 -0.66 17.00 -15.22
CA ASN A 56 0.53 17.01 -14.39
C ASN A 56 0.30 16.34 -13.03
N THR A 57 -0.86 16.57 -12.40
CA THR A 57 -1.23 15.90 -11.14
C THR A 57 -1.39 14.40 -11.32
N ILE A 58 -2.04 13.96 -12.42
CA ILE A 58 -2.16 12.54 -12.76
C ILE A 58 -0.77 11.92 -12.96
N ARG A 59 0.13 12.60 -13.67
CA ARG A 59 1.52 12.16 -13.88
C ARG A 59 2.27 12.03 -12.56
N LEU A 60 2.20 13.03 -11.68
CA LEU A 60 2.85 13.01 -10.36
C LEU A 60 2.32 11.84 -9.52
N SER A 61 1.00 11.67 -9.43
CA SER A 61 0.39 10.54 -8.72
C SER A 61 0.82 9.19 -9.29
N THR A 62 0.89 9.07 -10.62
CA THR A 62 1.37 7.86 -11.32
C THR A 62 2.85 7.59 -11.08
N ASN A 63 3.69 8.62 -10.96
CA ASN A 63 5.10 8.42 -10.61
C ASN A 63 5.28 7.92 -9.17
N LEU A 64 4.50 8.46 -8.22
CA LEU A 64 4.52 8.00 -6.83
C LEU A 64 4.13 6.52 -6.69
N PHE A 65 3.23 6.02 -7.56
CA PHE A 65 2.87 4.60 -7.59
C PHE A 65 4.09 3.67 -7.62
N THR A 66 5.12 4.01 -8.41
CA THR A 66 6.30 3.16 -8.56
C THR A 66 7.00 2.93 -7.21
N PHE A 67 7.07 3.97 -6.37
CA PHE A 67 7.63 3.84 -5.02
C PHE A 67 6.70 3.04 -4.11
N CYS A 68 5.38 3.33 -4.16
CA CYS A 68 4.40 2.66 -3.33
C CYS A 68 4.40 1.14 -3.60
N ILE A 69 4.37 0.71 -4.87
CA ILE A 69 4.35 -0.72 -5.22
C ILE A 69 5.65 -1.43 -4.83
N THR A 70 6.80 -0.75 -4.91
CA THR A 70 8.08 -1.31 -4.45
C THR A 70 8.04 -1.58 -2.96
N PHE A 71 7.65 -0.60 -2.14
CA PHE A 71 7.57 -0.78 -0.69
C PHE A 71 6.51 -1.82 -0.29
N TYR A 72 5.37 -1.85 -0.98
CA TYR A 72 4.36 -2.88 -0.76
C TYR A 72 4.88 -4.29 -1.09
N SER A 73 5.65 -4.42 -2.18
CA SER A 73 6.23 -5.71 -2.57
C SER A 73 7.21 -6.22 -1.50
N VAL A 74 8.06 -5.33 -0.95
CA VAL A 74 8.96 -5.69 0.15
C VAL A 74 8.18 -6.07 1.41
N LEU A 75 7.11 -5.34 1.73
CA LEU A 75 6.20 -5.67 2.84
C LEU A 75 5.58 -7.06 2.69
N VAL A 76 5.02 -7.39 1.52
CA VAL A 76 4.39 -8.70 1.26
C VAL A 76 5.41 -9.82 1.29
N LEU A 77 6.58 -9.63 0.68
CA LEU A 77 7.66 -10.63 0.69
C LEU A 77 8.19 -10.87 2.11
N GLY A 78 8.51 -9.81 2.85
CA GLY A 78 8.99 -9.89 4.23
C GLY A 78 7.95 -10.52 5.16
N GLY A 79 6.69 -10.08 5.05
CA GLY A 79 5.57 -10.64 5.79
C GLY A 79 5.31 -12.11 5.47
N THR A 80 5.46 -12.53 4.21
CA THR A 80 5.34 -13.94 3.81
C THR A 80 6.44 -14.79 4.41
N VAL A 81 7.69 -14.33 4.38
CA VAL A 81 8.83 -15.04 4.99
C VAL A 81 8.63 -15.18 6.50
N LEU A 82 8.18 -14.13 7.19
CA LEU A 82 7.85 -14.17 8.62
C LEU A 82 6.70 -15.13 8.91
N ALA A 83 5.63 -15.10 8.12
CA ALA A 83 4.48 -15.98 8.27
C ALA A 83 4.89 -17.47 8.15
N LEU A 84 5.75 -17.80 7.19
CA LEU A 84 6.22 -19.17 6.99
C LEU A 84 7.14 -19.64 8.13
N ARG A 85 8.06 -18.79 8.59
CA ARG A 85 8.99 -19.14 9.68
C ARG A 85 8.29 -19.23 11.05
N LEU A 86 7.37 -18.30 11.32
CA LEU A 86 6.63 -18.23 12.58
C LEU A 86 5.33 -19.05 12.56
N ARG A 87 5.08 -19.85 11.51
CA ARG A 87 3.87 -20.70 11.39
C ARG A 87 3.63 -21.60 12.60
N HIS A 88 4.70 -22.08 13.23
CA HIS A 88 4.64 -22.94 14.42
C HIS A 88 4.07 -22.20 15.63
N LEU A 89 4.19 -20.87 15.67
CA LEU A 89 3.62 -20.00 16.70
C LEU A 89 2.18 -19.63 16.40
N PHE A 90 1.63 -19.85 15.21
CA PHE A 90 0.26 -19.45 14.87
C PHE A 90 -0.77 -20.11 15.79
N LYS A 91 -0.55 -21.38 16.15
CA LYS A 91 -1.43 -22.11 17.08
C LYS A 91 -1.26 -21.69 18.54
N LYS A 92 -0.08 -21.15 18.90
CA LYS A 92 0.24 -20.73 20.28
C LYS A 92 -0.14 -19.27 20.53
N ASN A 93 0.02 -18.43 19.51
CA ASN A 93 -0.14 -16.99 19.54
C ASN A 93 -0.98 -16.56 18.33
N GLY A 94 -2.29 -16.40 18.53
CA GLY A 94 -3.23 -16.03 17.48
C GLY A 94 -2.90 -14.71 16.77
N PHE A 95 -2.11 -13.83 17.41
CA PHE A 95 -1.67 -12.55 16.85
C PHE A 95 -0.83 -12.69 15.57
N TYR A 96 0.11 -13.65 15.51
CA TYR A 96 0.92 -13.85 14.31
C TYR A 96 0.07 -14.36 13.14
N PHE A 97 -0.92 -15.18 13.44
CA PHE A 97 -1.89 -15.64 12.46
C PHE A 97 -2.74 -14.47 11.96
N MET A 98 -3.29 -13.66 12.87
CA MET A 98 -4.11 -12.50 12.53
C MET A 98 -3.34 -11.48 11.68
N ALA A 99 -2.11 -11.12 12.06
CA ALA A 99 -1.27 -10.20 11.28
C ALA A 99 -1.01 -10.73 9.86
N SER A 100 -0.76 -12.04 9.72
CA SER A 100 -0.56 -12.67 8.42
C SER A 100 -1.83 -12.62 7.57
N VAL A 101 -2.98 -12.97 8.14
CA VAL A 101 -4.28 -12.93 7.45
C VAL A 101 -4.60 -11.50 6.98
N LEU A 102 -4.41 -10.50 7.85
CA LEU A 102 -4.66 -9.09 7.50
C LEU A 102 -3.79 -8.64 6.33
N LEU A 103 -2.50 -9.02 6.32
CA LEU A 103 -1.61 -8.72 5.20
C LEU A 103 -2.05 -9.40 3.89
N PHE A 104 -2.43 -10.67 3.94
CA PHE A 104 -2.82 -11.38 2.72
C PHE A 104 -4.17 -10.93 2.16
N ILE A 105 -5.09 -10.44 3.01
CA ILE A 105 -6.36 -9.86 2.57
C ILE A 105 -6.16 -8.58 1.75
N THR A 106 -5.12 -7.79 2.02
CA THR A 106 -4.85 -6.55 1.26
C THR A 106 -4.20 -6.79 -0.10
N VAL A 107 -3.57 -7.95 -0.31
CA VAL A 107 -2.88 -8.30 -1.58
C VAL A 107 -3.78 -8.19 -2.81
N PRO A 108 -4.95 -8.85 -2.91
CA PRO A 108 -5.77 -8.76 -4.12
C PRO A 108 -6.21 -7.32 -4.43
N PHE A 109 -6.45 -6.53 -3.39
CA PHE A 109 -6.83 -5.14 -3.51
C PHE A 109 -5.69 -4.27 -4.09
N GLU A 110 -4.49 -4.39 -3.52
CA GLU A 110 -3.31 -3.66 -4.03
C GLU A 110 -2.89 -4.12 -5.43
N VAL A 111 -3.09 -5.40 -5.76
CA VAL A 111 -2.89 -5.91 -7.12
C VAL A 111 -3.86 -5.24 -8.10
N TYR A 112 -5.14 -5.12 -7.74
CA TYR A 112 -6.13 -4.45 -8.60
C TYR A 112 -5.79 -2.97 -8.82
N LEU A 113 -5.43 -2.24 -7.76
CA LEU A 113 -4.95 -0.85 -7.89
C LEU A 113 -3.69 -0.77 -8.77
N GLY A 114 -2.76 -1.71 -8.60
CA GLY A 114 -1.55 -1.79 -9.42
C GLY A 114 -1.80 -2.03 -10.90
N ILE A 115 -2.87 -2.72 -11.27
CA ILE A 115 -3.28 -2.89 -12.68
C ILE A 115 -3.74 -1.55 -13.27
N LEU A 116 -4.59 -0.80 -12.57
CA LEU A 116 -5.04 0.53 -13.02
C LEU A 116 -3.86 1.49 -13.15
N ASP A 117 -2.93 1.43 -12.20
CA ASP A 117 -1.74 2.26 -12.20
C ASP A 117 -0.77 1.89 -13.33
N LYS A 118 -0.64 0.61 -13.67
CA LYS A 118 0.12 0.16 -14.84
C LYS A 118 -0.49 0.69 -16.14
N GLN A 119 -1.81 0.67 -16.27
CA GLN A 119 -2.51 1.23 -17.43
C GLN A 119 -2.24 2.74 -17.57
N LEU A 120 -2.37 3.49 -16.46
CA LEU A 120 -2.02 4.91 -16.43
C LEU A 120 -0.55 5.14 -16.80
N PHE A 121 0.37 4.35 -16.25
CA PHE A 121 1.80 4.44 -16.53
C PHE A 121 2.11 4.28 -18.01
N THR A 122 1.47 3.34 -18.70
CA THR A 122 1.68 3.10 -20.15
C THR A 122 1.12 4.20 -21.05
N MET A 123 0.25 5.08 -20.54
CA MET A 123 -0.28 6.20 -21.33
C MET A 123 0.69 7.38 -21.41
N PHE A 124 1.62 7.51 -20.45
CA PHE A 124 2.63 8.56 -20.49
C PHE A 124 3.86 8.09 -21.28
N PRO A 125 4.24 8.80 -22.37
CA PRO A 125 5.38 8.40 -23.19
C PRO A 125 6.73 8.57 -22.48
N ASP A 126 6.82 9.50 -21.53
CA ASP A 126 7.97 9.72 -20.67
C ASP A 126 7.54 10.22 -19.29
N ARG A 127 8.41 10.04 -18.29
CA ARG A 127 8.17 10.45 -16.90
C ARG A 127 8.05 11.97 -16.74
N PHE A 128 8.58 12.77 -17.67
CA PHE A 128 8.57 14.24 -17.60
C PHE A 128 7.56 14.89 -18.53
N SER A 129 7.02 14.15 -19.50
CA SER A 129 6.08 14.68 -20.49
C SER A 129 4.63 14.64 -19.99
N ILE A 130 3.88 15.70 -20.32
CA ILE A 130 2.42 15.79 -20.13
C ILE A 130 1.64 15.43 -21.40
N LEU A 131 2.33 15.12 -22.51
CA LEU A 131 1.70 14.77 -23.78
C LEU A 131 1.05 13.40 -23.68
N LEU A 132 -0.27 13.36 -23.80
CA LEU A 132 -1.07 12.14 -23.82
C LEU A 132 -1.76 12.01 -25.17
N GLN A 133 -1.68 10.83 -25.78
CA GLN A 133 -2.42 10.52 -27.01
C GLN A 133 -3.94 10.46 -26.77
N ALA A 134 -4.37 10.11 -25.55
CA ALA A 134 -5.77 9.97 -25.16
C ALA A 134 -6.03 10.52 -23.74
N PRO A 135 -6.12 11.85 -23.55
CA PRO A 135 -6.22 12.46 -22.22
C PRO A 135 -7.50 12.09 -21.47
N ASN A 136 -8.63 11.94 -22.17
CA ASN A 136 -9.91 11.58 -21.54
C ASN A 136 -9.89 10.19 -20.91
N THR A 137 -9.22 9.23 -21.55
CA THR A 137 -9.08 7.86 -21.01
C THR A 137 -8.21 7.85 -19.76
N ALA A 138 -7.11 8.62 -19.75
CA ALA A 138 -6.26 8.75 -18.57
C ALA A 138 -7.01 9.37 -17.38
N ILE A 139 -7.85 10.38 -17.64
CA ILE A 139 -8.69 11.00 -16.61
C ILE A 139 -9.69 9.99 -16.04
N GLN A 140 -10.37 9.22 -16.90
CA GLN A 140 -11.33 8.20 -16.44
C GLN A 140 -10.67 7.11 -15.58
N LEU A 141 -9.51 6.60 -16.01
CA LEU A 141 -8.75 5.63 -15.22
C LEU A 141 -8.29 6.21 -13.88
N PHE A 142 -7.85 7.47 -13.88
CA PHE A 142 -7.46 8.15 -12.66
C PHE A 142 -8.64 8.30 -11.67
N ILE A 143 -9.82 8.69 -12.15
CA ILE A 143 -11.04 8.77 -11.33
C ILE A 143 -11.39 7.38 -10.79
N GLN A 144 -11.46 6.37 -11.66
CA GLN A 144 -11.76 4.98 -11.26
C GLN A 144 -10.81 4.48 -10.18
N ARG A 145 -9.52 4.77 -10.33
CA ARG A 145 -8.48 4.37 -9.38
C ARG A 145 -8.64 5.12 -8.05
N PHE A 146 -8.93 6.41 -8.08
CA PHE A 146 -9.14 7.22 -6.87
C PHE A 146 -10.39 6.80 -6.10
N THR A 147 -11.51 6.54 -6.78
CA THR A 147 -12.76 6.09 -6.15
C THR A 147 -12.60 4.71 -5.54
N THR A 148 -11.98 3.79 -6.27
CA THR A 148 -11.65 2.44 -5.75
C THR A 148 -10.76 2.52 -4.51
N GLN A 149 -9.71 3.35 -4.53
CA GLN A 149 -8.87 3.55 -3.35
C GLN A 149 -9.66 4.15 -2.18
N SER A 150 -10.57 5.08 -2.41
CA SER A 150 -11.30 5.73 -1.32
C SER A 150 -12.21 4.75 -0.56
N ILE A 151 -12.80 3.77 -1.24
CA ILE A 151 -13.69 2.76 -0.63
C ILE A 151 -12.92 1.79 0.26
N PHE A 152 -11.75 1.35 -0.19
CA PHE A 152 -11.01 0.23 0.42
C PHE A 152 -9.71 0.65 1.10
N GLY A 153 -9.24 1.88 0.87
CA GLY A 153 -7.94 2.38 1.31
C GLY A 153 -7.85 2.56 2.82
N ILE A 154 -8.92 3.00 3.48
CA ILE A 154 -8.96 3.12 4.95
C ILE A 154 -8.86 1.74 5.60
N LEU A 155 -9.57 0.75 5.06
CA LEU A 155 -9.51 -0.64 5.51
C LEU A 155 -8.11 -1.24 5.30
N SER A 156 -7.50 -1.02 4.13
CA SER A 156 -6.14 -1.48 3.82
C SER A 156 -5.11 -0.86 4.77
N LEU A 157 -5.19 0.45 5.02
CA LEU A 157 -4.33 1.18 5.96
C LEU A 157 -4.48 0.65 7.39
N LEU A 158 -5.71 0.53 7.88
CA LEU A 158 -5.97 0.04 9.24
C LEU A 158 -5.49 -1.40 9.43
N ASN A 159 -5.71 -2.27 8.45
CA ASN A 159 -5.25 -3.66 8.48
C ASN A 159 -3.72 -3.73 8.57
N ILE A 160 -3.00 -2.91 7.81
CA ILE A 160 -1.53 -2.92 7.80
C ILE A 160 -0.96 -2.29 9.07
N VAL A 161 -1.51 -1.18 9.56
CA VAL A 161 -1.12 -0.60 10.87
C VAL A 161 -1.34 -1.60 11.99
N THR A 162 -2.50 -2.28 11.99
CA THR A 162 -2.85 -3.31 12.98
C THR A 162 -1.89 -4.51 12.88
N GLY A 163 -1.61 -4.98 11.67
CA GLY A 163 -0.67 -6.09 11.43
C GLY A 163 0.75 -5.78 11.88
N ILE A 164 1.27 -4.57 11.61
CA ILE A 164 2.59 -4.14 12.07
C ILE A 164 2.61 -4.03 13.60
N THR A 165 1.57 -3.44 14.19
CA THR A 165 1.47 -3.30 15.65
C THR A 165 1.51 -4.67 16.30
N PHE A 166 0.83 -5.67 15.76
CA PHE A 166 0.91 -7.04 16.29
C PHE A 166 2.23 -7.76 16.00
N LEU A 167 2.91 -7.44 14.90
CA LEU A 167 4.24 -7.99 14.59
C LEU A 167 5.35 -7.41 15.49
N LEU A 168 5.28 -6.11 15.80
CA LEU A 168 6.29 -5.42 16.59
C LEU A 168 5.99 -5.44 18.10
N TRP A 169 4.72 -5.26 18.45
CA TRP A 169 4.24 -5.09 19.81
C TRP A 169 3.57 -6.36 20.33
N GLN A 170 4.17 -7.51 19.99
CA GLN A 170 3.83 -8.83 20.51
C GLN A 170 3.26 -8.67 21.93
N PRO A 171 1.94 -8.84 22.14
CA PRO A 171 1.32 -8.42 23.40
C PRO A 171 2.05 -9.17 24.50
N LEU A 172 2.49 -8.42 25.52
CA LEU A 172 3.22 -8.84 26.71
C LEU A 172 2.61 -10.14 27.23
N THR A 173 3.03 -11.26 26.65
CA THR A 173 2.44 -12.56 26.93
C THR A 173 3.20 -13.01 28.15
N HIS A 174 2.46 -13.01 29.26
CA HIS A 174 2.92 -13.34 30.59
C HIS A 174 3.95 -14.47 30.52
N LYS A 175 5.16 -14.17 31.00
CA LYS A 175 6.11 -15.19 31.41
C LYS A 175 5.52 -15.84 32.65
N ASP A 176 4.70 -16.86 32.45
CA ASP A 176 4.45 -17.88 33.45
C ASP A 176 5.30 -19.10 33.09
#